data_AF-A0A7C1HPE5-F1
#
_entry.id   AF-A0A7C1HPE5-F1
#
_cell.length_a   1.000
_cell.length_b   1.000
_cell.length_c   1.000
_cell.angle_alpha   90.00
_cell.angle_beta   90.00
_cell.angle_gamma   90.00
#
_symmetry.space_group_name_H-M   'P 1'
#
loop_
_entity.id
_entity.type
_entity.pdbx_description
1 polymer ?
#
loop_
_entity_poly.entity_id
_entity_poly.type
_entity_poly.pdbx_seq_one_letter_code
_entity_poly.pdbx_strand_id
1 'polypeptide(L)' 'MKLIQIVGALIGALIAALGLLWFLQGVALIQMRPILCVANCEPIVGRSPFWAAAGVIAFLIGSGVAYLSARRGR' A
#
# COMPACT_ATOMS: atom_id res chain seq x y z
N MET A 1 -16.19 -14.74 18.97
CA MET A 1 -16.56 -13.57 18.14
C MET A 1 -15.51 -12.45 18.14
N LYS A 2 -14.91 -12.12 19.30
CA LYS A 2 -13.82 -11.11 19.39
C LYS A 2 -12.56 -11.44 18.58
N LEU A 3 -12.13 -12.71 18.53
CA LEU A 3 -10.93 -13.13 17.79
C LEU A 3 -11.05 -12.83 16.28
N ILE A 4 -12.20 -13.15 15.68
CA ILE A 4 -12.45 -12.93 14.24
C ILE A 4 -12.42 -11.43 13.90
N GLN A 5 -12.88 -10.57 14.81
CA GLN A 5 -12.85 -9.11 14.65
C GLN A 5 -11.43 -8.55 14.74
N ILE A 6 -10.64 -9.03 15.70
CA ILE A 6 -9.22 -8.64 15.85
C ILE A 6 -8.42 -9.05 14.63
N VAL A 7 -8.61 -10.28 14.15
CA VAL A 7 -7.94 -10.81 12.95
C VAL A 7 -8.35 -10.01 11.71
N GLY A 8 -9.65 -9.71 11.54
CA GLY A 8 -10.14 -8.88 10.44
C GLY A 8 -9.57 -7.46 10.46
N ALA A 9 -9.47 -6.84 11.64
CA ALA A 9 -8.88 -5.52 11.81
C ALA A 9 -7.38 -5.51 11.50
N LEU A 10 -6.63 -6.52 11.95
CA LEU A 10 -5.20 -6.69 11.65
C LEU A 10 -4.94 -6.87 10.15
N ILE A 11 -5.70 -7.75 9.50
CA ILE A 11 -5.58 -8.00 8.06
C ILE A 11 -5.92 -6.73 7.26
N GLY A 12 -7.00 -6.03 7.62
CA GLY A 12 -7.36 -4.76 6.99
C GLY A 12 -6.27 -3.69 7.16
N ALA A 13 -5.68 -3.58 8.35
CA ALA A 13 -4.59 -2.65 8.62
C ALA A 13 -3.32 -2.99 7.80
N LEU A 14 -2.98 -4.27 7.66
CA LEU A 14 -1.87 -4.75 6.83
C LEU A 14 -2.08 -4.41 5.35
N ILE A 15 -3.27 -4.67 4.81
CA ILE A 15 -3.62 -4.34 3.43
C ILE A 15 -3.57 -2.83 3.19
N ALA A 16 -4.05 -2.04 4.16
CA ALA A 16 -3.96 -0.59 4.08
C ALA A 16 -2.50 -0.12 4.06
N ALA A 17 -1.64 -0.62 4.96
CA ALA A 17 -0.23 -0.28 4.98
C ALA A 17 0.48 -0.65 3.67
N LEU A 18 0.21 -1.84 3.11
CA LEU A 18 0.73 -2.27 1.81
C LEU A 18 0.27 -1.36 0.66
N GLY A 19 -1.01 -0.98 0.64
CA GLY A 19 -1.55 -0.05 -0.35
C GLY A 19 -0.88 1.34 -0.29
N LEU A 20 -0.64 1.85 0.93
CA LEU A 20 0.09 3.10 1.12
C LEU A 20 1.54 3.01 0.63
N LEU A 21 2.23 1.90 0.91
CA LEU A 21 3.59 1.67 0.42
C LEU A 21 3.64 1.57 -1.11
N TRP A 22 2.67 0.91 -1.74
CA TRP A 22 2.57 0.88 -3.21
C TRP A 22 2.27 2.25 -3.79
N PHE A 23 1.43 3.05 -3.14
CA PHE A 23 1.16 4.42 -3.57
C PHE A 23 2.44 5.27 -3.53
N LEU A 24 3.17 5.23 -2.42
CA LEU A 24 4.43 5.96 -2.23
C LEU A 24 5.53 5.53 -3.24
N GLN A 25 5.57 4.24 -3.60
CA GLN A 25 6.43 3.72 -4.66
C GLN A 25 5.98 4.19 -6.05
N GLY A 26 4.68 4.16 -6.34
CA GLY A 26 4.11 4.57 -7.63
C GLY A 26 4.29 6.07 -7.94
N VAL A 27 4.24 6.94 -6.92
CA VAL A 27 4.50 8.38 -7.06
C VAL A 27 6.00 8.72 -7.10
N ALA A 28 6.88 7.71 -6.98
CA ALA A 28 8.32 7.84 -6.93
C ALA A 28 8.83 8.74 -5.78
N LEU A 29 8.09 8.85 -4.67
CA LEU A 29 8.57 9.55 -3.46
C LEU A 29 9.68 8.76 -2.76
N ILE A 30 9.58 7.42 -2.79
CA ILE A 30 10.62 6.52 -2.27
C ILE A 30 11.40 5.99 -3.48
N GLN A 31 12.41 6.75 -3.90
CA GLN A 31 13.38 6.28 -4.89
C GLN A 31 14.49 5.52 -4.18
N MET A 32 14.52 4.20 -4.35
CA MET A 32 15.75 3.43 -4.19
C MET A 32 16.72 3.92 -5.26
N ARG A 33 17.62 4.85 -4.93
CA ARG A 33 18.67 5.29 -5.86
C ARG A 33 19.56 4.09 -6.16
N PRO A 34 19.68 3.62 -7.41
CA PRO A 34 20.70 2.65 -7.76
C PRO A 34 22.06 3.31 -7.54
N ILE A 35 22.90 2.69 -6.71
CA ILE A 35 24.22 3.19 -6.31
C ILE A 35 25.24 3.04 -7.46
N LEU A 36 24.88 2.37 -8.56
CA LEU A 36 25.71 2.15 -9.75
C LEU A 36 24.93 2.58 -11.03
N CYS A 37 25.24 3.76 -11.58
CA CYS A 37 24.87 4.13 -12.96
C CYS A 37 26.00 3.67 -13.90
N VAL A 38 25.85 2.50 -14.55
CA VAL A 38 26.85 1.95 -15.51
C VAL A 38 26.33 1.94 -16.96
N ALA A 39 25.03 2.08 -17.20
CA ALA A 39 24.51 2.22 -18.56
C ALA A 39 23.16 2.94 -18.54
N ASN A 40 23.03 4.01 -19.33
CA ASN A 40 21.81 4.79 -19.58
C ASN A 40 21.01 5.17 -18.31
N CYS A 41 21.30 6.34 -17.75
CA CYS A 41 20.54 6.91 -16.64
C CYS A 41 19.17 7.46 -17.13
N GLU A 42 18.35 6.59 -17.73
CA GLU A 42 16.90 6.76 -17.78
C GLU A 42 16.36 5.98 -16.56
N PRO A 43 15.67 6.62 -15.61
CA PRO A 43 15.14 5.89 -14.46
C PRO A 43 14.18 4.80 -14.96
N ILE A 44 14.61 3.53 -14.87
CA ILE A 44 13.78 2.32 -15.10
C ILE A 44 12.63 2.20 -14.07
N VAL A 45 12.45 3.22 -13.24
CA VAL A 45 11.29 3.49 -12.38
C VAL A 45 10.69 4.84 -12.73
N GLY A 46 10.31 5.03 -14.00
CA GLY A 46 9.42 6.14 -14.37
C GLY A 46 8.15 6.04 -13.53
N ARG A 47 7.70 7.16 -12.94
CA ARG A 47 6.44 7.31 -12.21
C ARG A 47 5.40 6.39 -12.82
N SER A 48 5.06 5.31 -12.14
CA SER A 48 4.12 4.34 -12.68
C SER A 48 2.73 4.67 -12.12
N PRO A 49 1.88 5.36 -12.91
CA PRO A 49 0.54 5.71 -12.47
C PRO A 49 -0.28 4.46 -12.13
N PHE A 50 0.06 3.30 -12.72
CA PHE A 50 -0.56 2.02 -12.42
C PHE A 50 -0.32 1.57 -10.97
N TRP A 51 0.92 1.62 -10.49
CA TRP A 51 1.25 1.28 -9.10
C TRP A 51 0.65 2.28 -8.10
N ALA A 52 0.62 3.57 -8.46
CA ALA A 52 -0.04 4.58 -7.65
C ALA A 52 -1.55 4.32 -7.53
N ALA A 53 -2.24 4.05 -8.65
CA ALA A 53 -3.66 3.73 -8.66
C ALA A 53 -3.98 2.44 -7.89
N ALA A 54 -3.18 1.39 -8.09
CA ALA A 54 -3.32 0.13 -7.36
C ALA A 54 -3.13 0.32 -5.84
N GLY A 55 -2.16 1.15 -5.44
CA GLY A 55 -1.92 1.50 -4.04
C GLY A 55 -3.11 2.21 -3.38
N VAL A 56 -3.72 3.18 -4.08
CA VAL A 56 -4.94 3.88 -3.59
C VAL A 56 -6.10 2.90 -3.41
N ILE A 57 -6.34 2.05 -4.41
CA ILE A 57 -7.43 1.06 -4.36
C ILE A 57 -7.22 0.08 -3.19
N ALA A 58 -6.00 -0.46 -3.05
CA ALA A 58 -5.64 -1.36 -1.96
C ALA A 58 -5.78 -0.67 -0.59
N PHE A 59 -5.37 0.59 -0.48
CA PHE A 59 -5.51 1.39 0.75
C PHE A 59 -6.98 1.54 1.16
N LEU A 60 -7.85 1.95 0.23
CA LEU A 60 -9.28 2.15 0.49
C LEU A 60 -9.97 0.84 0.92
N ILE A 61 -9.66 -0.27 0.26
CA ILE A 61 -10.22 -1.59 0.60
C ILE A 61 -9.75 -2.02 1.99
N GLY A 62 -8.43 -1.94 2.26
CA GLY A 62 -7.86 -2.31 3.56
C GLY A 62 -8.45 -1.48 4.72
N SER A 63 -8.55 -0.16 4.55
CA SER A 63 -9.16 0.73 5.53
C SER A 63 -10.65 0.45 5.74
N GLY A 64 -11.40 0.17 4.68
CA GLY A 64 -12.81 -0.21 4.77
C GLY A 64 -13.01 -1.51 5.54
N VAL A 65 -12.21 -2.53 5.25
CA VAL A 65 -12.24 -3.82 5.96
C VAL A 65 -11.88 -3.65 7.44
N ALA A 66 -10.85 -2.87 7.75
CA ALA A 66 -10.45 -2.59 9.12
C ALA A 66 -11.54 -1.84 9.90
N TYR A 67 -12.13 -0.80 9.29
CA TYR A 67 -13.20 0.00 9.91
C TYR A 67 -14.47 -0.82 10.16
N LEU A 68 -14.91 -1.60 9.17
CA LEU A 68 -16.08 -2.47 9.32
C LEU A 68 -15.85 -3.56 10.37
N SER A 69 -14.64 -4.14 10.43
CA SER A 69 -14.30 -5.15 11.44
C SER A 69 -14.29 -4.57 12.85
N ALA A 70 -13.77 -3.35 13.01
CA ALA A 70 -13.78 -2.63 14.29
C ALA A 70 -15.20 -2.20 14.70
N ARG A 71 -16.01 -1.71 13.76
CA ARG A 71 -17.40 -1.27 14.03
C ARG A 71 -18.31 -2.44 14.40
N ARG A 72 -18.10 -3.62 13.81
CA ARG A 72 -18.86 -4.84 14.12
C ARG A 72 -18.50 -5.42 15.50
N GLY A 73 -17.43 -4.92 16.13
CA GLY A 73 -16.96 -5.32 17.47
C GLY A 73 -17.31 -4.38 18.63
N ARG A 74 -17.85 -3.18 18.35
CA ARG A 74 -18.60 -2.38 19.34
C ARG A 74 -20.05 -2.86 19.39
#